data_AF-A0A4Y0BKJ8-F1
#
_entry.id   AF-A0A4Y0BKJ8-F1
#
_cell.length_a   1.000
_cell.length_b   1.000
_cell.length_c   1.000
_cell.angle_alpha   90.00
_cell.angle_beta   90.00
_cell.angle_gamma   90.00
#
_symmetry.space_group_name_H-M   'P 1'
#
loop_
_entity.id
_entity.type
_entity.pdbx_description
1 polymer ?
#
loop_
_entity_poly.entity_id
_entity_poly.type
_entity_poly.pdbx_seq_one_letter_code
_entity_poly.pdbx_strand_id
1 'polypeptide(L)'
;MFSELVRATVKIMKRTYGITSNDVGKKLSVNAELRPISIERQNAQKIAVEKLKRGEVIAIPTDTVYGLACSANNPEAIHRLYNIKGRTELKPVAICVATIDDLKLWGKTEHLTRLLLDELLPGAVTIVVKRSPNLNPLLNPDVSKIGIRITENRFIQDVCAAFNEPIVLTSANKSSNKSTLNVREFQDLWPHLGAVFDGGQLGLSEEQRAASTVIDLSSRNFYSIIRYGVSVEKIIDIVEKHGIRQSDV
;
A
#
# COMPACT_ATOMS: atom_id res chain seq x y z
N MET A 1 5.96 -25.97 31.35
CA MET A 1 7.14 -25.73 30.48
C MET A 1 7.19 -24.31 29.90
N PHE A 2 6.11 -23.76 29.33
CA PHE A 2 6.08 -22.38 28.81
C PHE A 2 6.36 -21.29 29.88
N SER A 3 5.98 -21.52 31.13
CA SER A 3 6.08 -20.52 32.21
C SER A 3 7.51 -20.29 32.73
N GLU A 4 8.38 -21.30 32.69
CA GLU A 4 9.76 -21.18 33.19
C GLU A 4 10.68 -20.48 32.20
N LEU A 5 10.51 -20.74 30.91
CA LEU A 5 11.28 -20.09 29.84
C LEU A 5 10.98 -18.58 29.80
N VAL A 6 9.72 -18.18 29.98
CA VAL A 6 9.32 -16.77 30.07
C VAL A 6 9.94 -16.10 31.30
N ARG A 7 9.95 -16.78 32.45
CA ARG A 7 10.59 -16.25 33.68
C ARG A 7 12.10 -16.07 33.51
N ALA A 8 12.78 -16.99 32.84
CA ALA A 8 14.21 -16.89 32.56
C ALA A 8 14.52 -15.68 31.66
N THR A 9 13.75 -15.49 30.59
CA THR A 9 13.91 -14.38 29.64
C THR A 9 13.66 -13.01 30.29
N VAL A 10 12.61 -12.88 31.10
CA VAL A 10 12.32 -11.65 31.85
C VAL A 10 13.44 -11.31 32.84
N LYS A 11 14.03 -12.33 33.47
CA LYS A 11 15.15 -12.16 34.40
C LYS A 11 16.42 -11.67 33.70
N ILE A 12 16.69 -12.14 32.48
CA ILE A 12 17.80 -11.68 31.64
C ILE A 12 17.57 -10.24 31.18
N MET A 13 16.40 -9.92 30.63
CA MET A 13 16.10 -8.57 30.12
C MET A 13 16.10 -7.51 31.22
N LYS A 14 15.62 -7.83 32.43
CA LYS A 14 15.68 -6.91 33.57
C LYS A 14 17.10 -6.59 34.00
N ARG A 15 18.00 -7.59 33.93
CA ARG A 15 19.41 -7.45 34.35
C ARG A 15 20.25 -6.69 33.33
N THR A 16 19.94 -6.84 32.05
CA THR A 16 20.72 -6.23 30.95
C THR A 16 20.17 -4.87 30.50
N TYR A 17 18.86 -4.65 30.56
CA TYR A 17 18.21 -3.48 29.94
C TYR A 17 17.24 -2.72 30.86
N GLY A 18 17.12 -3.09 32.14
CA GLY A 18 16.21 -2.42 33.09
C GLY A 18 14.72 -2.63 32.81
N ILE A 19 14.37 -3.50 31.88
CA ILE A 19 12.99 -3.76 31.44
C ILE A 19 12.24 -4.56 32.51
N THR A 20 11.09 -4.05 32.95
CA THR A 20 10.28 -4.69 34.00
C THR A 20 9.28 -5.70 33.43
N SER A 21 8.72 -6.56 34.27
CA SER A 21 7.63 -7.47 33.90
C SER A 21 6.38 -6.75 33.37
N ASN A 22 6.17 -5.48 33.75
CA ASN A 22 5.10 -4.64 33.20
C ASN A 22 5.40 -4.15 31.77
N ASP A 23 6.67 -3.90 31.44
CA ASP A 23 7.09 -3.53 30.08
C ASP A 23 7.00 -4.72 29.12
N VAL A 24 7.37 -5.91 29.61
CA VAL A 24 7.19 -7.18 28.89
C VAL A 24 5.70 -7.53 28.77
N GLY A 25 4.91 -7.27 29.82
CA GLY A 25 3.46 -7.44 29.84
C GLY A 25 2.73 -6.55 28.83
N LYS A 26 3.08 -5.26 28.72
CA LYS A 26 2.53 -4.36 27.70
C LYS A 26 2.89 -4.75 26.26
N LYS A 27 4.07 -5.35 26.07
CA LYS A 27 4.53 -5.86 24.75
C LYS A 27 3.88 -7.19 24.37
N LEU A 28 3.45 -8.00 25.35
CA LEU A 28 2.80 -9.31 25.15
C LEU A 28 1.27 -9.27 25.25
N SER A 29 0.67 -8.16 25.70
CA SER A 29 -0.80 -8.00 25.81
C SER A 29 -1.49 -7.48 24.54
N VAL A 30 -0.78 -7.38 23.41
CA VAL A 30 -1.38 -7.07 22.10
C VAL A 30 -1.66 -8.37 21.35
N ASN A 31 -2.44 -9.25 21.97
CA ASN A 31 -2.98 -10.46 21.33
C ASN A 31 -4.48 -10.59 21.62
N ALA A 32 -5.18 -9.45 21.68
CA ALA A 32 -6.57 -9.47 21.27
C ALA A 32 -6.54 -9.78 19.77
N GLU A 33 -7.08 -10.93 19.35
CA GLU A 33 -7.29 -11.25 17.95
C GLU A 33 -7.77 -9.99 17.23
N LEU A 34 -6.94 -9.44 16.33
CA LEU A 34 -7.29 -8.27 15.54
C LEU A 34 -8.52 -8.64 14.71
N ARG A 35 -9.70 -8.31 15.23
CA ARG A 35 -10.95 -8.50 14.49
C ARG A 35 -10.97 -7.46 13.37
N PRO A 36 -11.18 -7.87 12.11
CA PRO A 36 -11.30 -6.93 11.01
C PRO A 36 -12.41 -5.91 11.28
N ILE A 37 -12.13 -4.66 10.94
CA ILE A 37 -13.04 -3.53 11.07
C ILE A 37 -13.78 -3.40 9.75
N SER A 38 -15.09 -3.62 9.73
CA SER A 38 -15.89 -3.36 8.53
C SER A 38 -15.71 -1.92 8.06
N ILE A 39 -15.50 -1.73 6.75
CA ILE A 39 -15.39 -0.39 6.14
C ILE A 39 -16.69 0.41 6.22
N GLU A 40 -17.83 -0.26 6.42
CA GLU A 40 -19.15 0.37 6.58
C GLU A 40 -19.35 0.98 7.98
N ARG A 41 -18.43 0.72 8.91
CA ARG A 41 -18.48 1.31 10.25
C ARG A 41 -18.22 2.81 10.15
N GLN A 42 -19.09 3.63 10.74
CA GLN A 42 -19.06 5.09 10.66
C GLN A 42 -17.69 5.75 10.99
N ASN A 43 -16.90 5.15 11.88
CA ASN A 43 -15.58 5.68 12.26
C ASN A 43 -14.40 4.90 11.66
N ALA A 44 -14.62 3.96 10.73
CA ALA A 44 -13.56 3.15 10.12
C ALA A 44 -12.48 4.02 9.46
N GLN A 45 -12.91 5.02 8.69
CA GLN A 45 -12.02 5.96 8.01
C GLN A 45 -11.14 6.73 9.03
N LYS A 46 -11.75 7.24 10.12
CA LYS A 46 -11.01 7.94 11.18
C LYS A 46 -9.98 7.04 11.85
N ILE A 47 -10.36 5.79 12.14
CA ILE A 47 -9.44 4.80 12.70
C ILE A 47 -8.26 4.55 11.74
N ALA A 48 -8.51 4.40 10.44
CA ALA A 48 -7.46 4.18 9.45
C ALA A 48 -6.45 5.34 9.45
N VAL A 49 -6.95 6.58 9.41
CA VAL A 49 -6.12 7.79 9.45
C VAL A 49 -5.31 7.87 10.74
N GLU A 50 -5.90 7.60 11.90
CA GLU A 50 -5.18 7.57 13.18
C GLU A 50 -4.05 6.54 13.20
N LYS A 51 -4.29 5.36 12.63
CA LYS A 51 -3.30 4.29 12.52
C LYS A 51 -2.13 4.68 11.62
N LEU A 52 -2.42 5.26 10.46
CA LEU A 52 -1.41 5.79 9.55
C LEU A 52 -0.58 6.91 10.21
N LYS A 53 -1.23 7.83 10.93
CA LYS A 53 -0.56 8.92 11.68
C LYS A 53 0.36 8.40 12.80
N ARG A 54 0.05 7.24 13.39
CA ARG A 54 0.91 6.55 14.37
C ARG A 54 2.05 5.75 13.72
N GLY A 55 2.17 5.81 12.39
CA GLY A 55 3.15 5.05 11.62
C GLY A 55 2.84 3.55 11.55
N GLU A 56 1.64 3.12 11.93
CA GLU A 56 1.24 1.71 11.88
C GLU A 56 0.98 1.29 10.42
N VAL A 57 1.22 0.01 10.11
CA VAL A 57 0.85 -0.58 8.82
C VAL A 57 -0.57 -1.13 8.94
N ILE A 58 -1.45 -0.78 8.02
CA ILE A 58 -2.84 -1.24 7.98
C ILE A 58 -3.09 -2.09 6.74
N ALA A 59 -4.04 -3.02 6.81
CA ALA A 59 -4.60 -3.68 5.63
C ALA A 59 -5.91 -3.03 5.21
N ILE A 60 -6.09 -2.77 3.91
CA ILE A 60 -7.21 -2.01 3.36
C ILE A 60 -7.73 -2.67 2.07
N PRO A 61 -9.05 -2.71 1.81
CA PRO A 61 -9.57 -3.11 0.51
C PRO A 61 -9.24 -2.05 -0.56
N THR A 62 -9.01 -2.51 -1.79
CA THR A 62 -8.95 -1.63 -2.97
C THR A 62 -10.04 -2.01 -3.95
N ASP A 63 -10.04 -1.37 -5.12
CA ASP A 63 -10.84 -1.72 -6.30
C ASP A 63 -10.30 -2.94 -7.07
N THR A 64 -9.22 -3.58 -6.58
CA THR A 64 -8.63 -4.77 -7.21
C THR A 64 -8.39 -5.91 -6.21
N VAL A 65 -7.46 -5.70 -5.28
CA VAL A 65 -7.03 -6.69 -4.29
C VAL A 65 -6.84 -6.00 -2.93
N TYR A 66 -6.80 -6.75 -1.84
CA TYR A 66 -6.41 -6.16 -0.56
C TYR A 66 -4.98 -5.65 -0.61
N GLY A 67 -4.72 -4.53 0.06
CA GLY A 67 -3.41 -3.88 0.13
C GLY A 67 -2.93 -3.69 1.57
N LEU A 68 -1.62 -3.67 1.76
CA LEU A 68 -0.97 -3.08 2.93
C LEU A 68 -0.66 -1.61 2.64
N ALA A 69 -0.99 -0.76 3.60
CA ALA A 69 -0.77 0.67 3.52
C ALA A 69 -0.07 1.21 4.77
N CYS A 70 0.76 2.22 4.56
CA CYS A 70 1.41 2.99 5.62
C CYS A 70 1.72 4.41 5.12
N SER A 71 2.10 5.33 6.00
CA SER A 71 2.52 6.67 5.56
C SER A 71 3.78 6.60 4.70
N ALA A 72 3.79 7.27 3.54
CA ALA A 72 4.97 7.38 2.70
C ALA A 72 6.01 8.38 3.24
N ASN A 73 5.64 9.19 4.23
CA ASN A 73 6.51 10.16 4.89
C ASN A 73 7.10 9.64 6.22
N ASN A 74 6.83 8.38 6.57
CA ASN A 74 7.33 7.76 7.79
C ASN A 74 8.28 6.59 7.45
N PRO A 75 9.61 6.80 7.49
CA PRO A 75 10.60 5.77 7.17
C PRO A 75 10.45 4.50 8.02
N GLU A 76 10.13 4.62 9.31
CA GLU A 76 9.92 3.47 10.20
C GLU A 76 8.68 2.65 9.80
N ALA A 77 7.63 3.31 9.32
CA ALA A 77 6.43 2.65 8.80
C ALA A 77 6.74 1.88 7.50
N ILE A 78 7.54 2.48 6.61
CA ILE A 78 8.01 1.86 5.37
C ILE A 78 8.85 0.61 5.70
N HIS A 79 9.82 0.73 6.60
CA HIS A 79 10.65 -0.39 7.04
C HIS A 79 9.80 -1.51 7.68
N ARG A 80 8.81 -1.17 8.51
CA ARG A 80 7.84 -2.14 9.03
C ARG A 80 7.08 -2.86 7.92
N LEU A 81 6.60 -2.13 6.91
CA LEU A 81 5.90 -2.70 5.76
C LEU A 81 6.77 -3.68 4.98
N TYR A 82 8.05 -3.37 4.75
CA TYR A 82 9.00 -4.29 4.10
C TYR A 82 9.23 -5.56 4.92
N ASN A 83 9.40 -5.43 6.24
CA ASN A 83 9.56 -6.56 7.16
C ASN A 83 8.33 -7.48 7.15
N ILE A 84 7.12 -6.93 7.20
CA ILE A 84 5.87 -7.71 7.14
C ILE A 84 5.78 -8.51 5.84
N LYS A 85 6.20 -7.92 4.71
CA LYS A 85 6.17 -8.60 3.40
C LYS A 85 7.29 -9.61 3.20
N GLY A 86 8.32 -9.60 4.06
CA GLY A 86 9.56 -10.34 3.81
C GLY A 86 10.22 -9.93 2.49
N ARG A 87 10.19 -8.63 2.17
CA ARG A 87 10.68 -8.07 0.89
C ARG A 87 11.90 -7.20 1.14
N THR A 88 12.89 -7.26 0.26
CA THR A 88 14.01 -6.31 0.28
C THR A 88 13.55 -4.92 -0.17
N GLU A 89 14.17 -3.88 0.39
CA GLU A 89 13.91 -2.48 0.02
C GLU A 89 14.25 -2.17 -1.45
N LEU A 90 15.06 -3.02 -2.08
CA LEU A 90 15.43 -2.95 -3.51
C LEU A 90 14.24 -3.02 -4.47
N LYS A 91 13.12 -3.57 -4.03
CA LYS A 91 11.93 -3.65 -4.88
C LYS A 91 10.99 -2.47 -4.56
N PRO A 92 10.78 -1.51 -5.48
CA PRO A 92 10.02 -0.30 -5.18
C PRO A 92 8.57 -0.58 -4.80
N VAL A 93 7.98 0.32 -4.02
CA VAL A 93 6.55 0.37 -3.70
C VAL A 93 5.88 1.57 -4.38
N ALA A 94 4.59 1.44 -4.69
CA ALA A 94 3.78 2.53 -5.20
C ALA A 94 3.18 3.35 -4.05
N ILE A 95 2.72 4.55 -4.36
CA ILE A 95 1.86 5.35 -3.48
C ILE A 95 0.42 5.39 -4.00
N CYS A 96 -0.51 5.59 -3.09
CA CYS A 96 -1.91 5.90 -3.38
C CYS A 96 -2.22 7.32 -2.89
N VAL A 97 -2.99 8.05 -3.68
CA VAL A 97 -3.40 9.43 -3.40
C VAL A 97 -4.89 9.61 -3.70
N ALA A 98 -5.47 10.74 -3.30
CA ALA A 98 -6.91 10.97 -3.42
C ALA A 98 -7.30 11.54 -4.79
N THR A 99 -6.47 12.43 -5.36
CA THR A 99 -6.84 13.23 -6.54
C THR A 99 -5.73 13.27 -7.60
N ILE A 100 -6.11 13.65 -8.82
CA ILE A 100 -5.15 13.90 -9.91
C ILE A 100 -4.20 15.05 -9.57
N ASP A 101 -4.66 16.03 -8.79
CA ASP A 101 -3.80 17.13 -8.36
C ASP A 101 -2.77 16.66 -7.31
N ASP A 102 -3.11 15.70 -6.44
CA ASP A 102 -2.11 15.02 -5.61
C ASP A 102 -1.10 14.25 -6.48
N LEU A 103 -1.57 13.55 -7.52
CA LEU A 103 -0.68 12.83 -8.44
C LEU A 103 0.34 13.78 -9.08
N LYS A 104 -0.08 14.98 -9.50
CA LYS A 104 0.82 16.04 -10.02
C LYS A 104 1.75 16.61 -8.95
N LEU A 105 1.36 16.61 -7.68
CA LEU A 105 2.20 17.07 -6.57
C LEU A 105 3.37 16.10 -6.30
N TRP A 106 3.09 14.79 -6.39
CA TRP A 106 4.03 13.73 -6.04
C TRP A 106 4.78 13.12 -7.24
N GLY A 107 4.32 13.35 -8.46
CA GLY A 107 4.94 12.86 -9.69
C GLY A 107 4.98 13.93 -10.80
N LYS A 108 6.03 13.89 -11.62
CA LYS A 108 6.19 14.80 -12.76
C LYS A 108 5.36 14.31 -13.95
N THR A 109 4.28 15.01 -14.24
CA THR A 109 3.27 14.65 -15.23
C THR A 109 2.96 15.75 -16.23
N GLU A 110 3.87 16.72 -16.38
CA GLU A 110 3.68 17.89 -17.23
C GLU A 110 3.48 17.55 -18.72
N HIS A 111 3.92 16.36 -19.15
CA HIS A 111 3.68 15.84 -20.50
C HIS A 111 2.40 15.01 -20.65
N LEU A 112 1.69 14.73 -19.55
CA LEU A 112 0.42 13.99 -19.56
C LEU A 112 -0.75 14.97 -19.52
N THR A 113 -1.68 14.83 -20.46
CA THR A 113 -2.85 15.71 -20.51
C THR A 113 -3.81 15.39 -19.36
N ARG A 114 -4.59 16.39 -18.93
CA ARG A 114 -5.63 16.18 -17.93
C ARG A 114 -6.67 15.15 -18.40
N LEU A 115 -7.07 15.22 -19.67
CA LEU A 115 -8.02 14.29 -20.28
C LEU A 115 -7.54 12.83 -20.23
N LEU A 116 -6.26 12.59 -20.54
CA LEU A 116 -5.67 11.25 -20.39
C LEU A 116 -5.73 10.75 -18.95
N LEU A 117 -5.35 11.60 -18.00
CA LEU A 117 -5.36 11.23 -16.58
C LEU A 117 -6.78 10.95 -16.08
N ASP A 118 -7.78 11.73 -16.48
CA ASP A 118 -9.19 11.51 -16.13
C ASP A 118 -9.76 10.23 -16.78
N GLU A 119 -9.28 9.81 -17.96
CA GLU A 119 -9.68 8.54 -18.58
C GLU A 119 -9.03 7.31 -17.91
N LEU A 120 -7.83 7.48 -17.35
CA LEU A 120 -7.09 6.42 -16.64
C LEU A 120 -7.46 6.31 -15.15
N LEU A 121 -7.80 7.42 -14.50
CA LEU A 121 -7.93 7.51 -13.05
C LEU A 121 -9.25 8.19 -12.62
N PRO A 122 -9.85 7.76 -11.49
CA PRO A 122 -9.49 6.61 -10.68
C PRO A 122 -9.67 5.28 -11.42
N GLY A 123 -8.93 4.23 -11.03
CA GLY A 123 -9.06 2.92 -11.67
C GLY A 123 -8.03 1.88 -11.26
N ALA A 124 -8.18 0.69 -11.86
CA ALA A 124 -7.29 -0.46 -11.73
C ALA A 124 -5.95 -0.28 -12.50
N VAL A 125 -5.34 0.89 -12.38
CA VAL A 125 -4.06 1.27 -12.99
C VAL A 125 -3.11 1.83 -11.94
N THR A 126 -1.82 1.65 -12.15
CA THR A 126 -0.75 2.33 -11.42
C THR A 126 0.14 3.00 -12.44
N ILE A 127 0.13 4.33 -12.44
CA ILE A 127 0.89 5.16 -13.37
C ILE A 127 2.28 5.40 -12.79
N VAL A 128 3.31 4.95 -13.51
CA VAL A 128 4.71 5.18 -13.15
C VAL A 128 5.22 6.42 -13.89
N VAL A 129 5.69 7.40 -13.13
CA VAL A 129 6.22 8.67 -13.64
C VAL A 129 7.52 9.02 -12.93
N LYS A 130 8.25 10.04 -13.40
CA LYS A 130 9.41 10.55 -12.64
C LYS A 130 8.92 11.10 -11.31
N ARG A 131 9.63 10.81 -10.23
CA ARG A 131 9.24 11.26 -8.89
C ARG A 131 9.43 12.77 -8.72
N SER A 132 8.54 13.39 -7.96
CA SER A 132 8.69 14.77 -7.50
C SER A 132 9.73 14.85 -6.37
N PRO A 133 10.50 15.95 -6.26
CA PRO A 133 11.37 16.20 -5.10
C PRO A 133 10.60 16.38 -3.78
N ASN A 134 9.28 16.59 -3.84
CA ASN A 134 8.44 16.70 -2.64
C ASN A 134 8.32 15.37 -1.88
N LEU A 135 8.47 14.23 -2.57
CA LEU A 135 8.38 12.91 -1.92
C LEU A 135 9.56 12.69 -0.96
N ASN A 136 9.26 12.06 0.17
CA ASN A 136 10.26 11.56 1.11
C ASN A 136 11.40 10.83 0.36
N PRO A 137 12.67 11.30 0.45
CA PRO A 137 13.78 10.69 -0.27
C PRO A 137 14.08 9.25 0.18
N LEU A 138 13.65 8.87 1.39
CA LEU A 138 13.79 7.50 1.91
C LEU A 138 12.72 6.54 1.36
N LEU A 139 11.67 7.05 0.71
CA LEU A 139 10.74 6.20 -0.04
C LEU A 139 11.42 5.77 -1.35
N ASN A 140 11.63 4.46 -1.55
CA ASN A 140 12.31 3.89 -2.72
C ASN A 140 13.68 4.57 -2.97
N PRO A 141 14.67 4.37 -2.09
CA PRO A 141 15.98 4.99 -2.25
C PRO A 141 16.58 4.63 -3.62
N ASP A 142 17.27 5.59 -4.24
CA ASP A 142 17.95 5.45 -5.55
C ASP A 142 17.05 5.18 -6.77
N VAL A 143 15.72 5.21 -6.60
CA VAL A 143 14.76 5.03 -7.68
C VAL A 143 14.23 6.39 -8.14
N SER A 144 14.47 6.72 -9.41
CA SER A 144 14.08 8.01 -10.01
C SER A 144 12.61 8.12 -10.42
N LYS A 145 11.88 7.00 -10.39
CA LYS A 145 10.47 6.89 -10.75
C LYS A 145 9.61 6.50 -9.55
N ILE A 146 8.32 6.82 -9.60
CA ILE A 146 7.34 6.44 -8.59
C ILE A 146 6.07 5.96 -9.27
N GLY A 147 5.52 4.84 -8.80
CA GLY A 147 4.18 4.40 -9.16
C GLY A 147 3.15 5.13 -8.30
N ILE A 148 2.17 5.76 -8.93
CA ILE A 148 1.08 6.49 -8.28
C ILE A 148 -0.25 5.87 -8.70
N ARG A 149 -1.12 5.66 -7.73
CA ARG A 149 -2.46 5.11 -7.93
C ARG A 149 -3.53 6.02 -7.33
N ILE A 150 -4.66 6.09 -8.01
CA ILE A 150 -5.92 6.59 -7.47
C ILE A 150 -6.93 5.46 -7.67
N THR A 151 -7.36 4.82 -6.60
CA THR A 151 -8.28 3.67 -6.62
C THR A 151 -9.72 4.13 -6.79
N GLU A 152 -10.60 3.32 -7.38
CA GLU A 152 -12.06 3.57 -7.39
C GLU A 152 -12.77 3.23 -6.07
N ASN A 153 -12.08 2.55 -5.15
CA ASN A 153 -12.65 2.19 -3.86
C ASN A 153 -12.81 3.41 -2.95
N ARG A 154 -14.07 3.76 -2.63
CA ARG A 154 -14.41 4.96 -1.85
C ARG A 154 -13.76 5.01 -0.46
N PHE A 155 -13.66 3.87 0.23
CA PHE A 155 -13.09 3.84 1.57
C PHE A 155 -11.63 4.32 1.57
N ILE A 156 -10.79 3.80 0.67
CA ILE A 156 -9.39 4.23 0.57
C ILE A 156 -9.28 5.65 -0.01
N GLN A 157 -10.18 6.09 -0.90
CA GLN A 157 -10.23 7.49 -1.33
C GLN A 157 -10.46 8.43 -0.15
N ASP A 158 -11.45 8.14 0.70
CA ASP A 158 -11.76 8.94 1.90
C ASP A 158 -10.61 8.92 2.92
N VAL A 159 -9.91 7.77 3.05
CA VAL A 159 -8.70 7.67 3.87
C VAL A 159 -7.58 8.53 3.32
N CYS A 160 -7.28 8.47 2.02
CA CYS A 160 -6.27 9.30 1.37
C CYS A 160 -6.58 10.80 1.54
N ALA A 161 -7.83 11.20 1.27
CA ALA A 161 -8.26 12.60 1.34
C ALA A 161 -8.11 13.16 2.77
N ALA A 162 -8.51 12.40 3.77
CA ALA A 162 -8.43 12.84 5.16
C ALA A 162 -7.04 12.67 5.80
N PHE A 163 -6.23 11.74 5.30
CA PHE A 163 -4.83 11.62 5.71
C PHE A 163 -3.99 12.77 5.16
N ASN A 164 -4.35 13.29 3.98
CA ASN A 164 -3.77 14.47 3.33
C ASN A 164 -2.26 14.37 3.05
N GLU A 165 -1.77 13.14 2.89
CA GLU A 165 -0.39 12.79 2.54
C GLU A 165 -0.43 11.50 1.71
N PRO A 166 0.61 11.20 0.90
CA PRO A 166 0.67 9.97 0.14
C PRO A 166 0.80 8.78 1.08
N ILE A 167 0.00 7.74 0.82
CA ILE A 167 0.15 6.45 1.50
C ILE A 167 0.91 5.49 0.60
N VAL A 168 1.86 4.74 1.14
CA VAL A 168 2.39 3.58 0.43
C VAL A 168 1.26 2.59 0.24
N LEU A 169 1.18 1.96 -0.93
CA LEU A 169 0.22 0.90 -1.21
C LEU A 169 0.89 -0.25 -1.97
N THR A 170 0.75 -1.46 -1.44
CA THR A 170 1.20 -2.71 -2.07
C THR A 170 0.23 -3.82 -1.71
N SER A 171 0.21 -4.93 -2.45
CA SER A 171 -0.74 -6.02 -2.19
C SER A 171 -0.56 -6.66 -0.80
N ALA A 172 -1.66 -7.10 -0.19
CA ALA A 172 -1.71 -7.75 1.13
C ALA A 172 -1.37 -9.23 1.06
N ASN A 173 -0.09 -9.51 0.79
CA ASN A 173 0.49 -10.84 0.80
C ASN A 173 1.99 -10.77 1.11
N LYS A 174 2.54 -11.85 1.66
CA LYS A 174 4.01 -12.05 1.67
C LYS A 174 4.52 -12.04 0.24
N SER A 175 5.72 -11.52 0.02
CA SER A 175 6.30 -11.43 -1.32
C SER A 175 6.22 -12.79 -2.03
N SER A 176 5.89 -12.78 -3.32
CA SER A 176 5.77 -13.97 -4.18
C SER A 176 4.54 -14.86 -3.93
N ASN A 177 3.68 -14.54 -2.95
CA ASN A 177 2.37 -15.19 -2.80
C ASN A 177 1.32 -14.54 -3.73
N LYS A 178 0.20 -15.25 -3.94
CA LYS A 178 -0.96 -14.74 -4.68
C LYS A 178 -1.52 -13.47 -4.02
N SER A 179 -2.02 -12.55 -4.83
CA SER A 179 -2.80 -11.39 -4.34
C SER A 179 -4.07 -11.86 -3.65
N THR A 180 -4.53 -11.09 -2.67
CA THR A 180 -5.64 -11.49 -1.79
C THR A 180 -6.93 -10.73 -2.11
N LEU A 181 -8.06 -11.46 -2.10
CA LEU A 181 -9.40 -10.93 -2.41
C LEU A 181 -10.33 -10.91 -1.19
N ASN A 182 -9.89 -11.49 -0.08
CA ASN A 182 -10.62 -11.54 1.18
C ASN A 182 -9.65 -11.36 2.36
N VAL A 183 -10.10 -10.71 3.44
CA VAL A 183 -9.30 -10.52 4.65
C VAL A 183 -8.76 -11.82 5.24
N ARG A 184 -9.50 -12.92 5.07
CA ARG A 184 -9.13 -14.25 5.58
C ARG A 184 -7.88 -14.83 4.92
N GLU A 185 -7.59 -14.44 3.68
CA GLU A 185 -6.47 -14.99 2.90
C GLU A 185 -5.09 -14.50 3.36
N PHE A 186 -5.03 -13.47 4.22
CA PHE A 186 -3.79 -12.94 4.80
C PHE A 186 -3.87 -12.83 6.33
N GLN A 187 -4.65 -13.72 6.97
CA GLN A 187 -4.76 -13.79 8.44
C GLN A 187 -3.43 -13.94 9.15
N ASP A 188 -2.45 -14.58 8.51
CA ASP A 188 -1.10 -14.74 9.03
C ASP A 188 -0.35 -13.42 9.19
N LEU A 189 -0.77 -12.35 8.48
CA LEU A 189 -0.18 -11.02 8.60
C LEU A 189 -0.81 -10.18 9.72
N TRP A 190 -2.02 -10.50 10.16
CA TRP A 190 -2.79 -9.66 11.09
C TRP A 190 -2.05 -9.30 12.38
N PRO A 191 -1.31 -10.22 13.05
CA PRO A 191 -0.58 -9.89 14.27
C PRO A 191 0.48 -8.79 14.11
N HIS A 192 0.87 -8.47 12.88
CA HIS A 192 1.87 -7.44 12.57
C HIS A 192 1.24 -6.12 12.07
N LEU A 193 -0.09 -6.06 11.97
CA LEU A 193 -0.81 -4.89 11.46
C LEU A 193 -1.44 -4.09 12.59
N GLY A 194 -1.50 -2.78 12.42
CA GLY A 194 -2.18 -1.88 13.34
C GLY A 194 -3.71 -1.95 13.26
N ALA A 195 -4.23 -2.31 12.08
CA ALA A 195 -5.64 -2.55 11.81
C ALA A 195 -5.80 -3.35 10.50
N VAL A 196 -6.90 -4.10 10.41
CA VAL A 196 -7.36 -4.74 9.18
C VAL A 196 -8.75 -4.19 8.89
N PHE A 197 -8.94 -3.59 7.72
CA PHE A 197 -10.24 -3.12 7.25
C PHE A 197 -10.86 -4.16 6.33
N ASP A 198 -12.11 -4.51 6.56
CA ASP A 198 -12.85 -5.54 5.82
C ASP A 198 -13.88 -4.90 4.90
N GLY A 199 -13.63 -4.99 3.59
CA GLY A 199 -14.55 -4.62 2.52
C GLY A 199 -15.28 -5.80 1.89
N GLY A 200 -15.24 -6.97 2.53
CA GLY A 200 -15.80 -8.21 2.00
C GLY A 200 -14.95 -8.80 0.89
N GLN A 201 -15.60 -9.49 -0.04
CA GLN A 201 -14.99 -10.16 -1.19
C GLN A 201 -14.82 -9.16 -2.35
N LEU A 202 -13.58 -8.88 -2.78
CA LEU A 202 -13.30 -7.87 -3.81
C LEU A 202 -13.39 -8.39 -5.26
N GLY A 203 -13.37 -9.71 -5.45
CA GLY A 203 -13.50 -10.37 -6.75
C GLY A 203 -13.86 -11.84 -6.59
N LEU A 204 -14.33 -12.48 -7.66
CA LEU A 204 -14.85 -13.85 -7.67
C LEU A 204 -13.98 -14.82 -8.47
N SER A 205 -13.01 -14.33 -9.26
CA SER A 205 -12.19 -15.17 -10.14
C SER A 205 -10.68 -15.02 -9.91
N GLU A 206 -9.88 -15.99 -10.41
CA GLU A 206 -8.42 -15.92 -10.33
C GLU A 206 -7.86 -14.80 -11.22
N GLU A 207 -8.50 -14.49 -12.34
CA GLU A 207 -8.11 -13.40 -13.25
C GLU A 207 -8.14 -12.06 -12.50
N GLN A 208 -9.11 -11.85 -11.61
CA GLN A 208 -9.24 -10.63 -10.81
C GLN A 208 -8.11 -10.48 -9.75
N ARG A 209 -7.33 -11.53 -9.49
CA ARG A 209 -6.13 -11.46 -8.63
C ARG A 209 -4.92 -10.80 -9.32
N ALA A 210 -5.00 -10.53 -10.62
CA ALA A 210 -3.92 -9.88 -11.38
C ALA A 210 -3.61 -8.44 -10.90
N ALA A 211 -4.40 -7.89 -9.96
CA ALA A 211 -4.24 -6.55 -9.40
C ALA A 211 -4.24 -5.46 -10.49
N SER A 212 -3.81 -4.23 -10.17
CA SER A 212 -3.73 -3.16 -11.16
C SER A 212 -2.70 -3.44 -12.25
N THR A 213 -2.98 -2.97 -13.46
CA THR A 213 -1.94 -2.82 -14.48
C THR A 213 -0.94 -1.75 -14.04
N VAL A 214 0.35 -2.01 -14.18
CA VAL A 214 1.40 -1.02 -13.92
C VAL A 214 1.95 -0.56 -15.25
N ILE A 215 1.74 0.71 -15.57
CA ILE A 215 2.15 1.33 -16.83
C ILE A 215 3.17 2.43 -16.55
N ASP A 216 4.31 2.38 -17.23
CA ASP A 216 5.31 3.45 -17.24
C ASP A 216 4.91 4.51 -18.26
N LEU A 217 4.64 5.72 -17.77
CA LEU A 217 4.37 6.93 -18.55
C LEU A 217 5.41 8.01 -18.24
N SER A 218 6.60 7.64 -17.78
CA SER A 218 7.66 8.59 -17.39
C SER A 218 8.37 9.26 -18.57
N SER A 219 8.21 8.71 -19.77
CA SER A 219 8.75 9.23 -21.03
C SER A 219 7.64 9.91 -21.84
N ARG A 220 7.95 11.07 -22.42
CA ARG A 220 6.99 11.78 -23.28
C ARG A 220 6.65 10.93 -24.50
N ASN A 221 5.36 10.79 -24.79
CA ASN A 221 4.80 10.06 -25.93
C ASN A 221 5.10 8.55 -25.99
N PHE A 222 5.68 7.97 -24.95
CA PHE A 222 5.96 6.53 -24.89
C PHE A 222 5.41 5.89 -23.61
N TYR A 223 4.96 4.65 -23.71
CA TYR A 223 4.59 3.83 -22.57
C TYR A 223 5.28 2.47 -22.56
N SER A 224 5.40 1.84 -21.39
CA SER A 224 5.71 0.42 -21.27
C SER A 224 4.88 -0.24 -20.18
N ILE A 225 4.48 -1.50 -20.39
CA ILE A 225 3.75 -2.27 -19.37
C ILE A 225 4.78 -2.96 -18.47
N ILE A 226 4.87 -2.53 -17.22
CA ILE A 226 5.73 -3.14 -16.19
C ILE A 226 5.05 -4.38 -15.61
N ARG A 227 3.72 -4.34 -15.46
CA ARG A 227 2.91 -5.46 -14.99
C ARG A 227 1.56 -5.47 -15.70
N TYR A 228 1.23 -6.61 -16.29
CA TYR A 228 -0.11 -6.92 -16.80
C TYR A 228 -1.06 -7.13 -15.62
N GLY A 229 -2.12 -6.33 -15.55
CA GLY A 229 -3.17 -6.44 -14.54
C GLY A 229 -4.55 -6.52 -15.18
N VAL A 230 -5.58 -6.44 -14.35
CA VAL A 230 -6.98 -6.73 -14.75
C VAL A 230 -7.54 -5.80 -15.83
N SER A 231 -6.91 -4.65 -16.09
CA SER A 231 -7.40 -3.64 -17.04
C SER A 231 -6.39 -3.31 -18.14
N VAL A 232 -5.43 -4.20 -18.42
CA VAL A 232 -4.32 -3.92 -19.34
C VAL A 232 -4.78 -3.53 -20.75
N GLU A 233 -5.74 -4.25 -21.33
CA GLU A 233 -6.26 -3.97 -22.68
C GLU A 233 -6.88 -2.57 -22.75
N LYS A 234 -7.84 -2.27 -21.84
CA LYS A 234 -8.46 -0.95 -21.72
C LYS A 234 -7.41 0.18 -21.57
N ILE A 235 -6.37 -0.05 -20.77
CA ILE A 235 -5.34 0.97 -20.53
C ILE A 235 -4.50 1.21 -21.79
N ILE A 236 -4.16 0.16 -22.53
CA ILE A 236 -3.46 0.27 -23.82
C ILE A 236 -4.30 1.08 -24.81
N ASP A 237 -5.58 0.73 -24.96
CA ASP A 237 -6.50 1.45 -25.87
C ASP A 237 -6.57 2.95 -25.54
N ILE A 238 -6.64 3.30 -24.25
CA ILE A 238 -6.66 4.70 -23.81
C ILE A 238 -5.36 5.41 -24.18
N VAL A 239 -4.18 4.85 -23.85
CA VAL A 239 -2.92 5.57 -24.10
C VAL A 239 -2.63 5.71 -25.60
N GLU A 240 -2.96 4.69 -26.41
CA GLU A 240 -2.80 4.73 -27.86
C GLU A 240 -3.76 5.71 -28.52
N LYS A 241 -5.02 5.78 -28.06
CA LYS A 241 -6.00 6.81 -28.47
C LYS A 241 -5.47 8.24 -28.22
N HIS A 242 -4.68 8.43 -27.16
CA HIS A 242 -4.03 9.70 -26.84
C HIS A 242 -2.67 9.90 -27.55
N GLY A 243 -2.33 9.02 -28.51
CA GLY A 243 -1.12 9.14 -29.33
C GLY A 243 0.18 8.74 -28.62
N ILE A 244 0.09 8.10 -27.45
CA ILE A 244 1.24 7.57 -26.73
C ILE A 244 1.52 6.17 -27.28
N ARG A 245 2.75 5.93 -27.71
CA ARG A 245 3.15 4.70 -28.39
C ARG A 245 3.85 3.76 -27.42
N GLN A 246 3.80 2.46 -27.69
CA GLN A 246 4.62 1.53 -26.94
C GLN A 246 6.11 1.85 -27.16
N SER A 247 6.90 1.82 -26.10
CA SER A 247 8.35 1.99 -26.18
C SER A 247 8.97 0.78 -26.85
N ASP A 248 9.84 1.03 -27.82
CA ASP A 248 10.74 0.03 -28.40
C ASP A 248 11.86 -0.24 -27.37
N VAL A 249 11.62 -1.13 -26.40
CA VAL A 249 12.68 -1.63 -25.51
C VAL A 249 12.90 -3.10 -25.78
#